data_AF-A0A935VR96-F1
#
_entry.id   AF-A0A935VR96-F1
#
_cell.length_a   1.000
_cell.length_b   1.000
_cell.length_c   1.000
_cell.angle_alpha   90.00
_cell.angle_beta   90.00
_cell.angle_gamma   90.00
#
_symmetry.space_group_name_H-M   'P 1'
#
loop_
_entity.id
_entity.type
_entity.pdbx_description
1 polymer ?
#
loop_
_entity_poly.entity_id
_entity_poly.type
_entity_poly.pdbx_seq_one_letter_code
_entity_poly.pdbx_strand_id
1 'polypeptide(L)'
;MSADNQFPDTNNDTRANFYQGLFQQTLPSFLAGYSTTKRLVIHMDADLYSSTLYTLATLAPILKKGDIILFDEFFVPTHEYLAFKNFTESFYINYKPIAAANNYLFITFQIC
;
A
#
# COMPACT_ATOMS: atom_id res chain seq x y z
N MET A 1 4.60 15.78 -8.94
CA MET A 1 4.14 17.19 -8.86
C MET A 1 3.17 17.29 -7.71
N SER A 2 3.39 18.17 -6.73
CA SER A 2 2.40 18.42 -5.65
C SER A 2 1.42 19.50 -6.12
N ALA A 3 0.13 19.37 -5.79
CA ALA A 3 -0.93 20.32 -6.16
C ALA A 3 -0.99 21.54 -5.22
N ASP A 4 0.17 22.11 -4.85
CA ASP A 4 0.28 23.25 -3.92
C ASP A 4 -0.55 23.06 -2.63
N ASN A 5 -0.54 21.83 -2.09
CA ASN A 5 -1.27 21.43 -0.88
C ASN A 5 -2.81 21.51 -0.99
N GLN A 6 -3.37 21.56 -2.20
CA GLN A 6 -4.82 21.49 -2.41
C GLN A 6 -5.29 20.04 -2.52
N PHE A 7 -6.38 19.72 -1.82
CA PHE A 7 -7.07 18.45 -2.02
C PHE A 7 -7.88 18.47 -3.31
N PRO A 8 -8.02 17.32 -3.99
CA PRO A 8 -8.96 17.18 -5.10
C PRO A 8 -10.39 17.53 -4.67
N ASP A 9 -11.14 18.21 -5.55
CA ASP A 9 -12.57 18.46 -5.33
C ASP A 9 -13.36 17.15 -5.46
N THR A 10 -13.98 16.73 -4.36
CA THR A 10 -14.81 15.52 -4.31
C THR A 10 -16.30 15.78 -4.42
N ASN A 11 -16.73 17.03 -4.64
CA ASN A 11 -18.14 17.41 -4.59
C ASN A 11 -18.85 16.93 -3.29
N ASN A 12 -18.15 17.04 -2.15
CA ASN A 12 -18.61 16.58 -0.83
C ASN A 12 -18.87 15.06 -0.70
N ASP A 13 -18.24 14.21 -1.54
CA ASP A 13 -18.31 12.75 -1.35
C ASP A 13 -17.54 12.32 -0.08
N THR A 14 -18.28 11.82 0.91
CA THR A 14 -17.73 11.41 2.20
C THR A 14 -17.09 10.02 2.19
N ARG A 15 -17.13 9.30 1.06
CA ARG A 15 -16.53 7.96 0.93
C ARG A 15 -15.01 8.02 0.75
N ALA A 16 -14.48 9.16 0.32
CA ALA A 16 -13.06 9.40 0.11
C ALA A 16 -12.51 10.37 1.16
N ASN A 17 -11.30 10.10 1.65
CA ASN A 17 -10.58 10.96 2.58
C ASN A 17 -9.13 11.10 2.10
N PHE A 18 -8.58 12.29 2.21
CA PHE A 18 -7.20 12.57 1.83
C PHE A 18 -6.36 12.91 3.06
N TYR A 19 -5.14 12.40 3.08
CA TYR A 19 -4.18 12.65 4.15
C TYR A 19 -2.94 13.25 3.53
N GLN A 20 -2.71 14.53 3.80
CA GLN A 20 -1.58 15.26 3.26
C GLN A 20 -0.37 15.15 4.19
N GLY A 21 0.75 14.68 3.67
CA GLY A 21 2.01 14.53 4.40
C GLY A 21 2.74 13.26 4.02
N LEU A 22 3.90 13.04 4.63
CA LEU A 22 4.65 11.79 4.44
C LEU A 22 3.93 10.62 5.12
N PHE A 23 4.14 9.40 4.62
CA PHE A 23 3.57 8.20 5.24
C PHE A 23 3.88 8.10 6.74
N GLN A 24 5.08 8.50 7.16
CA GLN A 24 5.49 8.50 8.57
C GLN A 24 4.67 9.44 9.47
N GLN A 25 4.06 10.47 8.88
CA GLN A 25 3.26 11.47 9.59
C GLN A 25 1.78 11.12 9.58
N THR A 26 1.29 10.59 8.46
CA THR A 26 -0.15 10.44 8.21
C THR A 26 -0.66 9.04 8.50
N LEU A 27 0.08 8.00 8.13
CA LEU A 27 -0.39 6.62 8.21
C LEU A 27 -0.62 6.15 9.65
N PRO A 28 0.28 6.39 10.63
CA PRO A 28 0.03 5.99 12.02
C PRO A 28 -1.22 6.65 12.61
N SER A 29 -1.41 7.95 12.34
CA SER A 29 -2.55 8.72 12.82
C SER A 29 -3.86 8.20 12.22
N PHE A 30 -3.87 7.86 10.93
CA PHE A 30 -5.00 7.21 10.28
C PHE A 30 -5.32 5.85 10.93
N LEU A 31 -4.30 5.02 11.13
CA LEU A 31 -4.46 3.67 11.67
C LEU A 31 -4.92 3.64 13.12
N ALA A 32 -4.58 4.64 13.93
CA ALA A 32 -5.00 4.73 15.34
C ALA A 32 -6.54 4.70 15.51
N GLY A 33 -7.29 5.24 14.53
CA GLY A 33 -8.75 5.20 14.50
C GLY A 33 -9.35 4.17 13.54
N TYR A 34 -8.52 3.46 12.78
CA TYR A 34 -8.98 2.58 11.72
C TYR A 34 -9.21 1.15 12.22
N SER A 35 -10.45 0.70 12.16
CA SER A 35 -10.81 -0.70 12.40
C SER A 35 -11.80 -1.14 11.34
N THR A 36 -11.54 -2.30 10.72
CA THR A 36 -12.44 -2.87 9.73
C THR A 36 -12.47 -4.40 9.82
N THR A 37 -13.66 -4.93 9.56
CA THR A 37 -13.91 -6.37 9.33
C THR A 37 -13.92 -6.71 7.84
N LYS A 38 -13.92 -5.69 6.97
CA LYS A 38 -13.92 -5.87 5.52
C LYS A 38 -12.52 -6.19 5.03
N ARG A 39 -12.45 -6.85 3.87
CA ARG A 39 -11.21 -7.09 3.14
C ARG A 39 -10.54 -5.76 2.78
N LEU A 40 -9.24 -5.67 3.04
CA LEU A 40 -8.42 -4.55 2.61
C LEU A 40 -7.98 -4.73 1.16
N VAL A 41 -8.03 -3.64 0.42
CA VAL A 41 -7.43 -3.52 -0.91
C VAL A 41 -6.51 -2.32 -0.85
N ILE A 42 -5.21 -2.56 -1.02
CA ILE A 42 -4.17 -1.54 -0.93
C ILE A 42 -3.58 -1.38 -2.33
N HIS A 43 -3.65 -0.16 -2.86
CA HIS A 43 -2.91 0.21 -4.07
C HIS A 43 -1.62 0.90 -3.64
N MET A 44 -0.48 0.31 -3.97
CA MET A 44 0.84 0.85 -3.68
C MET A 44 1.39 1.52 -4.94
N ASP A 45 1.64 2.82 -4.81
CA ASP A 45 2.26 3.68 -5.81
C ASP A 45 3.19 4.62 -5.03
N ALA A 46 4.22 4.02 -4.44
CA ALA A 46 5.10 4.71 -3.49
C ALA A 46 6.50 4.98 -4.06
N ASP A 47 6.80 4.44 -5.25
CA ASP A 47 8.01 4.49 -6.07
C ASP A 47 9.31 4.02 -5.38
N LEU A 48 9.56 4.49 -4.16
CA LEU A 48 10.79 4.32 -3.40
C LEU A 48 10.71 3.14 -2.45
N TYR A 49 11.80 2.37 -2.40
CA TYR A 49 11.98 1.26 -1.45
C TYR A 49 11.60 1.61 -0.01
N SER A 50 12.11 2.73 0.52
CA SER A 50 11.88 3.14 1.90
C SER A 50 10.42 3.49 2.19
N SER A 51 9.76 4.16 1.24
CA SER A 51 8.33 4.49 1.32
C SER A 51 7.47 3.23 1.32
N THR A 52 7.70 2.33 0.36
CA THR A 52 6.96 1.05 0.25
C THR A 52 7.16 0.19 1.49
N LEU A 53 8.41 0.00 1.94
CA LEU A 53 8.70 -0.83 3.11
C LEU A 53 8.07 -0.25 4.38
N TYR A 54 8.20 1.06 4.60
CA TYR A 54 7.60 1.71 5.77
C TYR A 54 6.08 1.52 5.78
N THR A 55 5.42 1.77 4.66
CA THR A 55 3.96 1.62 4.53
C THR A 55 3.52 0.18 4.79
N LEU A 56 4.16 -0.81 4.16
CA LEU A 56 3.84 -2.23 4.35
C LEU A 56 4.08 -2.68 5.80
N ALA A 57 5.22 -2.34 6.40
CA ALA A 57 5.54 -2.69 7.79
C ALA A 57 4.55 -2.06 8.79
N THR A 58 4.10 -0.83 8.51
CA THR A 58 3.12 -0.13 9.34
C THR A 58 1.72 -0.74 9.21
N LEU A 59 1.37 -1.27 8.03
CA LEU A 59 0.10 -1.97 7.78
C LEU A 59 0.11 -3.43 8.27
N ALA A 60 1.28 -4.03 8.49
CA ALA A 60 1.44 -5.43 8.87
C ALA A 60 0.49 -5.90 10.00
N PRO A 61 0.29 -5.14 11.10
CA PRO A 61 -0.55 -5.59 12.21
C PRO A 61 -2.04 -5.72 11.86
N ILE A 62 -2.51 -5.05 10.80
CA ILE A 62 -3.93 -5.05 10.41
C ILE A 62 -4.22 -5.91 9.17
N LEU A 63 -3.18 -6.35 8.46
CA LEU A 63 -3.32 -7.24 7.31
C LEU A 63 -3.85 -8.60 7.73
N LYS A 64 -4.83 -9.10 6.97
CA LYS A 64 -5.51 -10.37 7.21
C LYS A 64 -5.47 -11.23 5.96
N LYS A 65 -5.64 -12.54 6.17
CA LYS A 65 -5.83 -13.50 5.09
C LYS A 65 -6.95 -13.04 4.16
N GLY A 66 -6.64 -13.03 2.86
CA GLY A 66 -7.56 -12.64 1.81
C GLY A 66 -7.46 -11.17 1.39
N ASP A 67 -6.73 -10.33 2.13
CA ASP A 67 -6.43 -8.95 1.73
C ASP A 67 -5.59 -8.90 0.46
N ILE A 68 -5.70 -7.79 -0.26
CA ILE A 68 -5.15 -7.61 -1.60
C ILE A 68 -4.20 -6.42 -1.61
N ILE A 69 -3.01 -6.61 -2.18
CA ILE A 69 -2.03 -5.55 -2.40
C ILE A 69 -1.72 -5.49 -3.90
N LEU A 70 -1.92 -4.32 -4.49
CA LEU A 70 -1.59 -3.98 -5.87
C LEU A 70 -0.34 -3.10 -5.86
N PHE A 71 0.52 -3.25 -6.86
CA PHE A 71 1.70 -2.42 -7.07
C PHE A 71 1.67 -1.83 -8.48
N ASP A 72 1.95 -0.52 -8.60
CA ASP A 72 1.99 0.19 -9.88
C ASP A 72 3.34 -0.03 -10.62
N GLU A 73 4.45 -0.16 -9.88
CA GLU A 73 5.79 -0.30 -10.46
C GLU A 73 6.61 -1.44 -9.81
N PHE A 74 6.14 -2.68 -9.96
CA PHE A 74 6.76 -3.82 -9.28
C PHE A 74 8.00 -4.40 -9.97
N PHE A 75 8.23 -4.10 -11.25
CA PHE A 75 9.31 -4.73 -12.02
C PHE A 75 10.72 -4.25 -11.61
N VAL A 76 10.84 -3.08 -10.97
CA VAL A 76 12.14 -2.51 -10.57
C VAL A 76 12.73 -3.27 -9.37
N PRO A 77 13.84 -4.01 -9.52
CA PRO A 77 14.30 -4.92 -8.48
C PRO A 77 14.73 -4.25 -7.18
N THR A 78 15.12 -2.99 -7.21
CA THR A 78 15.65 -2.25 -6.06
C THR A 78 14.59 -1.49 -5.27
N HIS A 79 13.36 -1.39 -5.78
CA HIS A 79 12.32 -0.52 -5.24
C HIS A 79 11.20 -1.34 -4.58
N GLU A 80 9.98 -1.30 -5.12
CA GLU A 80 8.80 -1.95 -4.53
C GLU A 80 8.99 -3.47 -4.41
N TYR A 81 9.65 -4.10 -5.38
CA TYR A 81 9.99 -5.52 -5.32
C TYR A 81 10.84 -5.86 -4.09
N LEU A 82 11.95 -5.15 -3.88
CA LEU A 82 12.84 -5.41 -2.74
C LEU A 82 12.14 -5.11 -1.42
N ALA A 83 11.34 -4.04 -1.38
CA ALA A 83 10.55 -3.68 -0.20
C ALA A 83 9.55 -4.77 0.14
N PHE A 84 8.80 -5.27 -0.85
CA PHE A 84 7.82 -6.33 -0.65
C PHE A 84 8.48 -7.67 -0.28
N LYS A 85 9.63 -8.00 -0.88
CA LYS A 85 10.44 -9.17 -0.50
C LYS A 85 10.88 -9.07 0.96
N ASN A 86 11.52 -7.97 1.34
CA ASN A 86 12.01 -7.79 2.72
C ASN A 86 10.86 -7.76 3.72
N PHE A 87 9.74 -7.12 3.37
CA PHE A 87 8.51 -7.13 4.17
C PHE A 87 7.99 -8.56 4.39
N THR A 88 7.78 -9.33 3.33
CA THR A 88 7.20 -10.67 3.44
C THR A 88 8.12 -11.65 4.17
N GLU A 89 9.44 -11.54 3.98
CA GLU A 89 10.44 -12.34 4.69
C GLU A 89 10.58 -11.95 6.17
N SER A 90 10.49 -10.66 6.51
CA SER A 90 10.66 -10.18 7.89
C SER A 90 9.41 -10.37 8.76
N PHE A 91 8.23 -10.26 8.16
CA PHE A 91 6.94 -10.37 8.85
C PHE A 91 6.28 -11.74 8.64
N TYR A 92 6.95 -12.68 7.96
CA TYR A 92 6.47 -14.04 7.67
C TYR A 92 5.09 -14.04 6.99
N ILE A 93 4.88 -13.11 6.06
CA ILE A 93 3.62 -12.95 5.35
C ILE A 93 3.61 -13.87 4.14
N ASN A 94 2.66 -14.81 4.14
CA ASN A 94 2.39 -15.64 2.97
C ASN A 94 1.52 -14.88 1.97
N TYR A 95 1.82 -15.05 0.69
CA TYR A 95 1.06 -14.40 -0.38
C TYR A 95 1.03 -15.28 -1.63
N LYS A 96 0.11 -14.96 -2.55
CA LYS A 96 0.09 -15.54 -3.90
C LYS A 96 -0.22 -14.46 -4.94
N PRO A 97 0.40 -14.51 -6.13
CA PRO A 97 0.01 -13.64 -7.23
C PRO A 97 -1.39 -14.04 -7.72
N ILE A 98 -2.25 -13.03 -7.95
CA ILE A 98 -3.61 -13.25 -8.48
C ILE A 98 -3.87 -12.52 -9.80
N ALA A 99 -3.06 -11.52 -10.13
CA ALA A 99 -3.10 -10.83 -11.41
C ALA A 99 -1.73 -10.20 -11.71
N ALA A 100 -1.40 -10.08 -13.00
CA ALA A 100 -0.24 -9.34 -13.49
C ALA A 100 -0.54 -8.80 -14.89
N ALA A 101 0.04 -7.65 -15.21
CA ALA A 101 -0.03 -7.04 -16.53
C ALA A 101 1.31 -6.37 -16.89
N ASN A 102 1.50 -6.09 -18.18
CA ASN A 102 2.68 -5.41 -18.71
C ASN A 102 4.02 -6.00 -18.20
N ASN A 103 4.23 -7.30 -18.43
CA ASN A 103 5.42 -8.03 -17.99
C ASN A 103 5.71 -7.88 -16.48
N TYR A 104 4.67 -7.96 -15.64
CA TYR A 104 4.74 -7.81 -14.18
C TYR A 104 5.11 -6.40 -13.70
N LEU A 105 5.02 -5.37 -14.54
CA LEU A 105 5.07 -3.99 -14.06
C LEU A 105 3.95 -3.75 -13.05
N PHE A 106 2.72 -4.10 -13.44
CA PHE A 106 1.57 -4.12 -12.56
C PHE A 106 1.37 -5.53 -12.03
N ILE A 107 1.32 -5.68 -10.71
CA ILE A 107 1.07 -6.98 -10.08
C ILE A 107 0.10 -6.85 -8.93
N THR A 108 -0.63 -7.91 -8.67
CA THR A 108 -1.53 -8.00 -7.52
C THR A 108 -1.29 -9.29 -6.78
N PHE A 109 -1.11 -9.16 -5.46
CA PHE A 109 -0.96 -10.27 -4.53
C PHE A 109 -2.17 -10.36 -3.59
N GLN A 110 -2.54 -11.59 -3.25
CA GLN A 110 -3.46 -11.88 -2.16
C GLN A 110 -2.68 -12.44 -0.97
N ILE A 111 -2.95 -11.94 0.23
CA ILE A 111 -2.40 -12.44 1.50
C ILE A 111 -3.04 -13.78 1.87
N CYS A 112 -2.24 -14.75 2.32
CA CYS A 112 -2.62 -16.16 2.51
C CYS A 112 -2.66 -16.60 3.98
#